data_AF-A0A9N9WXF3-F1
#
_entry.id   AF-A0A9N9WXF3-F1
#
_cell.length_a   1.000
_cell.length_b   1.000
_cell.length_c   1.000
_cell.angle_alpha   90.00
_cell.angle_beta   90.00
_cell.angle_gamma   90.00
#
_symmetry.space_group_name_H-M   'P 1'
#
loop_
_entity.id
_entity.type
_entity.pdbx_description
1 polymer ?
#
loop_
_entity_poly.entity_id
_entity_poly.type
_entity_poly.pdbx_seq_one_letter_code
_entity_poly.pdbx_strand_id
1 'polypeptide(L)'
;MASTSKNSSALTCQDLFLPESLVRLVIKICKSYNISKYDQFSILDTLNFALFNDFKESLSKDAFKDEEKMYIMILNIIRLCEKFNNSSSSFAKKIDTIFKELGINKNVYNVSELESYKMMDYEVKNPVVLEAIYDFVENNLNSNDQKNQVFDFSNDLLVLVYLWKDSIFNRLLKTMSHEDSIKIIKNQKLQAVAVFFVVLKILNNSKYNEIFEKITNEMKEEITEKEVNQLCAVIFGLIQNNKSA
;
A
#
# COMPACT_ATOMS: atom_id res chain seq x y z
N MET A 1 -7.85 43.17 -17.87
CA MET A 1 -8.47 42.11 -17.05
C MET A 1 -7.37 41.16 -16.63
N ALA A 2 -7.00 41.15 -15.35
CA ALA A 2 -5.96 40.28 -14.83
C ALA A 2 -6.47 38.84 -14.78
N SER A 3 -5.79 37.93 -15.48
CA SER A 3 -5.98 36.49 -15.30
C SER A 3 -5.40 36.10 -13.94
N THR A 4 -6.26 35.85 -12.97
CA THR A 4 -5.89 35.19 -11.72
C THR A 4 -5.46 33.77 -12.06
N SER A 5 -4.15 33.55 -12.05
CA SER A 5 -3.57 32.21 -12.02
C SER A 5 -4.13 31.51 -10.78
N LYS A 6 -4.89 30.43 -10.98
CA LYS A 6 -5.15 29.46 -9.92
C LYS A 6 -3.79 28.94 -9.45
N ASN A 7 -3.36 29.33 -8.26
CA ASN A 7 -2.28 28.65 -7.55
C ASN A 7 -2.72 27.19 -7.37
N SER A 8 -2.23 26.29 -8.23
CA SER A 8 -2.24 24.87 -7.90
C SER A 8 -1.17 24.68 -6.83
N SER A 9 -1.57 24.60 -5.57
CA SER A 9 -0.67 24.11 -4.53
C SER A 9 -0.22 22.72 -4.96
N ALA A 10 1.09 22.53 -5.14
CA ALA A 10 1.66 21.24 -5.45
C ALA A 10 1.19 20.22 -4.38
N LEU A 11 0.68 19.07 -4.82
CA LEU A 11 0.32 17.96 -3.93
C LEU A 11 1.50 17.65 -3.00
N THR A 12 1.27 17.67 -1.69
CA THR A 12 2.30 17.32 -0.71
C THR A 12 2.33 15.81 -0.52
N CYS A 13 3.40 15.29 0.09
CA CYS A 13 3.52 13.86 0.41
C CYS A 13 2.36 13.34 1.27
N GLN A 14 1.83 14.20 2.15
CA GLN A 14 0.69 13.90 3.03
C GLN A 14 -0.62 13.71 2.25
N ASP A 15 -0.72 14.23 1.03
CA ASP A 15 -1.89 14.12 0.17
C ASP A 15 -1.86 12.83 -0.68
N LEU A 16 -0.85 11.97 -0.52
CA LEU A 16 -0.58 10.84 -1.41
C LEU A 16 -0.65 9.47 -0.73
N PHE A 17 -0.37 9.38 0.58
CA PHE A 17 -0.18 8.10 1.26
C PHE A 17 -0.79 8.07 2.66
N LEU A 18 -1.25 6.88 3.07
CA LEU A 18 -1.61 6.63 4.46
C LEU A 18 -0.47 7.02 5.41
N PRO A 19 -0.77 7.69 6.55
CA PRO A 19 0.23 7.93 7.58
C PRO A 19 0.85 6.63 8.09
N GLU A 20 2.15 6.64 8.37
CA GLU A 20 2.89 5.46 8.86
C GLU A 20 2.24 4.84 10.11
N SER A 21 1.72 5.68 11.03
CA SER A 21 1.02 5.23 12.24
C SER A 21 -0.19 4.34 11.93
N LEU A 22 -0.96 4.69 10.89
CA LEU A 22 -2.12 3.94 10.45
C LEU A 22 -1.72 2.64 9.76
N VAL A 23 -0.68 2.68 8.91
CA VAL A 23 -0.12 1.47 8.30
C VAL A 23 0.34 0.48 9.39
N ARG A 24 1.05 0.96 10.42
CA ARG A 24 1.48 0.14 11.57
C ARG A 24 0.30 -0.44 12.35
N LEU A 25 -0.77 0.32 12.55
CA LEU A 25 -1.98 -0.15 13.23
C LEU A 25 -2.61 -1.32 12.46
N VAL A 26 -2.82 -1.15 11.14
CA VAL A 26 -3.39 -2.20 10.29
C VAL A 26 -2.54 -3.47 10.32
N ILE A 27 -1.22 -3.36 10.17
CA ILE A 27 -0.31 -4.51 10.23
C ILE A 27 -0.41 -5.22 11.60
N LYS A 28 -0.47 -4.46 12.70
CA LYS A 28 -0.61 -5.03 14.05
C LYS A 28 -1.95 -5.76 14.22
N ILE A 29 -3.04 -5.19 13.73
CA ILE A 29 -4.36 -5.85 13.74
C ILE A 29 -4.27 -7.14 12.93
N CYS A 30 -3.80 -7.07 11.69
CA CYS A 30 -3.71 -8.24 10.81
C CYS A 30 -2.88 -9.37 11.45
N LYS A 31 -1.73 -9.03 12.03
CA LYS A 31 -0.89 -10.00 12.76
C LYS A 31 -1.59 -10.58 14.00
N SER A 32 -2.28 -9.76 14.78
CA SER A 32 -2.95 -10.22 16.02
C SER A 32 -4.11 -11.19 15.75
N TYR A 33 -4.68 -11.11 14.54
CA TYR A 33 -5.83 -11.89 14.14
C TYR A 33 -5.54 -12.92 13.04
N ASN A 34 -4.27 -13.10 12.66
CA ASN A 34 -3.83 -14.01 11.59
C ASN A 34 -4.54 -13.75 10.25
N ILE A 35 -4.77 -12.48 9.93
CA ILE A 35 -5.28 -12.05 8.61
C ILE A 35 -4.19 -12.32 7.58
N SER A 36 -4.59 -12.81 6.40
CA SER A 36 -3.66 -13.16 5.33
C SER A 36 -2.89 -11.93 4.82
N LYS A 37 -1.73 -12.14 4.18
CA LYS A 37 -0.99 -11.02 3.56
C LYS A 37 -1.79 -10.38 2.43
N TYR A 38 -2.54 -11.18 1.67
CA TYR A 38 -3.43 -10.69 0.62
C TYR A 38 -4.45 -9.70 1.19
N ASP A 39 -5.18 -10.13 2.23
CA ASP A 39 -6.17 -9.30 2.90
C ASP A 39 -5.52 -8.07 3.54
N GLN A 40 -4.34 -8.22 4.17
CA GLN A 40 -3.61 -7.10 4.77
C GLN A 40 -3.31 -5.99 3.74
N PHE A 41 -2.80 -6.34 2.55
CA PHE A 41 -2.52 -5.35 1.51
C PHE A 41 -3.80 -4.82 0.85
N SER A 42 -4.83 -5.65 0.70
CA SER A 42 -6.15 -5.23 0.22
C SER A 42 -6.78 -4.19 1.16
N ILE A 43 -6.68 -4.41 2.47
CA ILE A 43 -7.11 -3.46 3.51
C ILE A 43 -6.33 -2.15 3.39
N LEU A 44 -5.01 -2.19 3.25
CA LEU A 44 -4.19 -0.98 3.14
C LEU A 44 -4.53 -0.18 1.87
N ASP A 45 -4.73 -0.84 0.74
CA ASP A 45 -5.09 -0.19 -0.53
C ASP A 45 -6.51 0.36 -0.50
N THR A 46 -7.45 -0.38 0.11
CA THR A 46 -8.84 0.08 0.32
C THR A 46 -8.89 1.27 1.27
N LEU A 47 -8.13 1.25 2.37
CA LEU A 47 -8.02 2.39 3.30
C LEU A 47 -7.41 3.60 2.61
N ASN A 48 -6.33 3.41 1.84
CA ASN A 48 -5.71 4.50 1.10
C ASN A 48 -6.72 5.09 0.11
N PHE A 49 -7.44 4.25 -0.64
CA PHE A 49 -8.48 4.71 -1.54
C PHE A 49 -9.58 5.47 -0.80
N ALA A 50 -10.18 4.89 0.24
CA ALA A 50 -11.28 5.50 0.97
C ALA A 50 -10.90 6.87 1.57
N LEU A 51 -9.70 6.96 2.15
CA LEU A 51 -9.22 8.18 2.77
C LEU A 51 -8.89 9.28 1.76
N PHE A 52 -8.38 8.94 0.57
CA PHE A 52 -7.97 9.91 -0.45
C PHE A 52 -9.01 10.16 -1.56
N ASN A 53 -10.03 9.31 -1.73
CA ASN A 53 -11.14 9.56 -2.64
C ASN A 53 -12.06 10.66 -2.09
N ASP A 54 -12.26 10.69 -0.76
CA ASP A 54 -12.99 11.78 -0.09
C ASP A 54 -12.26 13.12 -0.08
N PHE A 55 -10.93 13.13 -0.29
CA PHE A 55 -10.18 14.38 -0.52
C PHE A 55 -10.58 15.09 -1.82
N LYS A 56 -11.24 14.40 -2.77
CA LYS A 56 -11.56 14.97 -4.08
C LYS A 56 -12.92 15.67 -4.17
N GLU A 57 -13.93 15.31 -3.38
CA GLU A 57 -15.28 15.86 -3.61
C GLU A 57 -15.99 16.44 -2.39
N SER A 58 -15.77 15.90 -1.18
CA SER A 58 -16.50 16.41 -0.02
C SER A 58 -15.95 15.77 1.24
N LEU A 59 -15.28 16.54 2.09
CA LEU A 59 -15.44 16.49 3.54
C LEU A 59 -14.68 17.70 4.10
N SER A 60 -15.42 18.56 4.79
CA SER A 60 -14.85 19.59 5.65
C SER A 60 -13.74 18.98 6.51
N LYS A 61 -12.68 19.75 6.78
CA LYS A 61 -11.56 19.44 7.70
C LYS A 61 -11.97 18.90 9.11
N ASP A 62 -13.26 18.79 9.40
CA ASP A 62 -13.85 18.32 10.64
C ASP A 62 -14.09 16.80 10.69
N ALA A 63 -14.12 16.08 9.55
CA ALA A 63 -14.33 14.63 9.52
C ALA A 63 -13.18 13.83 10.19
N PHE A 64 -11.97 14.38 10.11
CA PHE A 64 -10.75 13.80 10.68
C PHE A 64 -10.40 14.33 12.08
N LYS A 65 -11.22 15.23 12.66
CA LYS A 65 -11.02 15.70 14.05
C LYS A 65 -11.65 14.78 15.08
N ASP A 66 -12.52 13.89 14.65
CA ASP A 66 -13.24 12.94 15.50
C ASP A 66 -12.50 11.58 15.45
N GLU A 67 -11.57 11.41 16.38
CA GLU A 67 -10.75 10.19 16.47
C GLU A 67 -11.63 8.93 16.56
N GLU A 68 -12.74 9.00 17.28
CA GLU A 68 -13.69 7.89 17.44
C GLU A 68 -14.27 7.46 16.08
N LYS A 69 -14.74 8.41 15.27
CA LYS A 69 -15.25 8.11 13.92
C LYS A 69 -14.19 7.49 13.02
N MET A 70 -12.94 7.96 13.10
CA MET A 70 -11.84 7.41 12.31
C MET A 70 -11.55 5.95 12.72
N TYR A 71 -11.53 5.64 14.02
CA TYR A 71 -11.37 4.26 14.49
C TYR A 71 -12.51 3.35 14.02
N ILE A 72 -13.75 3.82 14.11
CA ILE A 72 -14.93 3.07 13.65
C ILE A 72 -14.83 2.79 12.15
N MET A 73 -14.48 3.79 11.35
CA MET A 73 -14.29 3.66 9.91
C MET A 73 -13.19 2.66 9.57
N ILE A 74 -12.02 2.74 10.22
CA ILE A 74 -10.90 1.80 9.98
C ILE A 74 -11.36 0.37 10.29
N LEU A 75 -11.99 0.14 11.44
CA LEU A 75 -12.48 -1.19 11.81
C LEU A 75 -13.54 -1.70 10.83
N ASN A 76 -14.45 -0.85 10.38
CA ASN A 76 -15.45 -1.21 9.38
C ASN A 76 -14.83 -1.54 8.02
N ILE A 77 -13.83 -0.79 7.55
CA ILE A 77 -13.13 -1.10 6.31
C ILE A 77 -12.43 -2.46 6.41
N ILE A 78 -11.74 -2.72 7.52
CA ILE A 78 -11.11 -4.04 7.74
C ILE A 78 -12.17 -5.16 7.72
N ARG A 79 -13.31 -4.95 8.40
CA ARG A 79 -14.43 -5.90 8.41
C ARG A 79 -15.00 -6.16 7.01
N LEU A 80 -15.14 -5.12 6.20
CA LEU A 80 -15.67 -5.21 4.84
C LEU A 80 -14.69 -5.96 3.94
N CYS A 81 -13.39 -5.63 3.97
CA CYS A 81 -12.37 -6.36 3.21
C CYS A 81 -12.42 -7.88 3.49
N GLU A 82 -12.50 -8.26 4.76
CA GLU A 82 -12.60 -9.68 5.16
C GLU A 82 -13.89 -10.35 4.66
N LYS A 83 -15.03 -9.64 4.69
CA LYS A 83 -16.30 -10.16 4.16
C LYS A 83 -16.24 -10.40 2.66
N PHE A 84 -15.62 -9.51 1.89
CA PHE A 84 -15.56 -9.58 0.43
C PHE A 84 -14.51 -10.57 -0.08
N ASN A 85 -13.37 -10.68 0.59
CA ASN A 85 -12.29 -11.58 0.18
C ASN A 85 -12.53 -13.05 0.57
N ASN A 86 -13.70 -13.39 1.11
CA ASN A 86 -14.06 -14.73 1.61
C ASN A 86 -13.10 -15.28 2.67
N SER A 87 -12.40 -14.41 3.41
CA SER A 87 -11.57 -14.83 4.52
C SER A 87 -12.44 -15.28 5.70
N SER A 88 -11.88 -16.05 6.63
CA SER A 88 -12.67 -16.73 7.66
C SER A 88 -13.58 -15.75 8.42
N SER A 89 -14.87 -16.05 8.53
CA SER A 89 -15.86 -15.22 9.25
C SER A 89 -15.58 -15.00 10.76
N SER A 90 -14.44 -15.51 11.25
CA SER A 90 -14.01 -15.43 12.64
C SER A 90 -13.62 -14.01 13.04
N PHE A 91 -13.00 -13.22 12.15
CA PHE A 91 -12.53 -11.89 12.49
C PHE A 91 -13.64 -10.83 12.45
N ALA A 92 -14.59 -10.92 11.53
CA ALA A 92 -15.78 -10.06 11.51
C ALA A 92 -16.55 -10.13 12.86
N LYS A 93 -16.65 -11.31 13.46
CA LYS A 93 -17.24 -11.51 14.80
C LYS A 93 -16.41 -10.88 15.93
N LYS A 94 -15.08 -10.84 15.79
CA LYS A 94 -14.18 -10.19 16.75
C LYS A 94 -14.32 -8.67 16.66
N ILE A 95 -14.46 -8.10 15.48
CA ILE A 95 -14.76 -6.67 15.32
C ILE A 95 -16.09 -6.30 16.00
N ASP A 96 -17.14 -7.11 15.84
CA ASP A 96 -18.40 -6.90 16.56
C ASP A 96 -18.21 -6.92 18.10
N THR A 97 -17.22 -7.66 18.60
CA THR A 97 -16.87 -7.70 20.03
C THR A 97 -16.11 -6.45 20.45
N ILE A 98 -15.13 -6.01 19.64
CA ILE A 98 -14.39 -4.75 19.87
C ILE A 98 -15.37 -3.57 19.92
N PHE A 99 -16.33 -3.48 18.99
CA PHE A 99 -17.32 -2.41 19.01
C PHE A 99 -18.15 -2.40 20.31
N LYS A 100 -18.54 -3.58 20.81
CA LYS A 100 -19.26 -3.69 22.08
C LYS A 100 -18.41 -3.27 23.28
N GLU A 101 -17.13 -3.66 23.30
CA GLU A 101 -16.19 -3.28 24.37
C GLU A 101 -15.92 -1.78 24.40
N LEU A 102 -15.95 -1.12 23.24
CA LEU A 102 -15.87 0.33 23.10
C LEU A 102 -17.19 1.05 23.44
N GLY A 103 -18.25 0.32 23.81
CA GLY A 103 -19.57 0.90 24.13
C GLY A 103 -20.34 1.39 22.90
N ILE A 104 -19.91 1.00 21.69
CA ILE A 104 -20.54 1.45 20.44
C ILE A 104 -21.79 0.61 20.17
N ASN A 105 -22.93 1.29 20.09
CA ASN A 105 -24.22 0.66 19.83
C ASN A 105 -24.24 0.00 18.45
N LYS A 106 -24.88 -1.17 18.35
CA LYS A 106 -25.05 -1.91 17.08
C LYS A 106 -25.63 -1.08 15.94
N ASN A 107 -26.59 -0.22 16.25
CA ASN A 107 -27.17 0.65 15.23
C ASN A 107 -26.16 1.68 14.71
N VAL A 108 -25.28 2.17 15.58
CA VAL A 108 -24.24 3.15 15.22
C VAL A 108 -23.22 2.51 14.29
N TYR A 109 -22.61 1.38 14.67
CA TYR A 109 -21.59 0.78 13.80
C TYR A 109 -22.17 0.19 12.51
N ASN A 110 -23.44 -0.23 12.46
CA ASN A 110 -24.10 -0.64 11.20
C ASN A 110 -24.29 0.54 10.24
N VAL A 111 -24.68 1.71 10.75
CA VAL A 111 -24.78 2.93 9.92
C VAL A 111 -23.39 3.35 9.45
N SER A 112 -22.40 3.34 10.35
CA SER A 112 -21.02 3.65 9.98
C SER A 112 -20.39 2.62 9.05
N GLU A 113 -20.84 1.37 9.04
CA GLU A 113 -20.41 0.36 8.07
C GLU A 113 -20.88 0.73 6.66
N LEU A 114 -22.12 1.19 6.52
CA LEU A 114 -22.64 1.68 5.24
C LEU A 114 -21.90 2.95 4.79
N GLU A 115 -21.60 3.87 5.71
CA GLU A 115 -20.80 5.06 5.41
C GLU A 115 -19.38 4.67 4.94
N SER A 116 -18.74 3.74 5.64
CA SER A 116 -17.42 3.22 5.24
C SER A 116 -17.46 2.55 3.86
N TYR A 117 -18.54 1.82 3.56
CA TYR A 117 -18.74 1.19 2.26
C TYR A 117 -18.91 2.23 1.13
N LYS A 118 -19.55 3.37 1.42
CA LYS A 118 -19.63 4.50 0.48
C LYS A 118 -18.27 5.12 0.22
N MET A 119 -17.46 5.34 1.26
CA MET A 119 -16.13 5.95 1.13
C MET A 119 -15.19 5.10 0.25
N MET A 120 -15.32 3.78 0.30
CA MET A 120 -14.57 2.87 -0.59
C MET A 120 -15.16 2.76 -2.01
N ASP A 121 -16.13 3.62 -2.37
CA ASP A 121 -16.86 3.56 -3.64
C ASP A 121 -17.50 2.17 -3.88
N TYR A 122 -18.01 1.59 -2.80
CA TYR A 122 -18.63 0.26 -2.79
C TYR A 122 -17.73 -0.86 -3.32
N GLU A 123 -16.40 -0.69 -3.28
CA GLU A 123 -15.43 -1.64 -3.81
C GLU A 123 -14.27 -1.89 -2.84
N VAL A 124 -13.99 -3.16 -2.58
CA VAL A 124 -12.73 -3.58 -1.93
C VAL A 124 -11.64 -3.66 -2.98
N LYS A 125 -10.52 -2.98 -2.74
CA LYS A 125 -9.41 -2.92 -3.69
C LYS A 125 -8.57 -4.18 -3.61
N ASN A 126 -8.28 -4.77 -4.77
CA ASN A 126 -7.29 -5.84 -4.88
C ASN A 126 -5.89 -5.27 -4.58
N PRO A 127 -5.01 -6.06 -3.95
CA PRO A 127 -3.64 -5.64 -3.65
C PRO A 127 -2.76 -5.73 -4.91
N VAL A 128 -2.94 -4.81 -5.85
CA VAL A 128 -2.34 -4.86 -7.20
C VAL A 128 -0.81 -5.06 -7.17
N VAL A 129 -0.12 -4.42 -6.22
CA VAL A 129 1.34 -4.55 -6.10
C VAL A 129 1.74 -5.96 -5.68
N LEU A 130 0.99 -6.58 -4.76
CA LEU A 130 1.24 -7.95 -4.30
C LEU A 130 0.99 -8.96 -5.43
N GLU A 131 -0.14 -8.83 -6.14
CA GLU A 131 -0.48 -9.70 -7.27
C GLU A 131 0.58 -9.62 -8.37
N ALA A 132 1.03 -8.41 -8.70
CA ALA A 132 2.10 -8.24 -9.68
C ALA A 132 3.44 -8.88 -9.22
N ILE A 133 3.79 -8.79 -7.94
CA ILE A 133 4.97 -9.48 -7.38
C ILE A 133 4.83 -10.99 -7.55
N TYR A 134 3.65 -11.55 -7.24
CA TYR A 134 3.38 -12.97 -7.43
C TYR A 134 3.58 -13.38 -8.88
N ASP A 135 3.04 -12.61 -9.83
CA ASP A 135 3.21 -12.88 -11.26
C ASP A 135 4.68 -12.81 -11.70
N PHE A 136 5.46 -11.86 -11.19
CA PHE A 136 6.89 -11.80 -11.48
C PHE A 136 7.65 -13.00 -10.95
N VAL A 137 7.31 -13.45 -9.73
CA VAL A 137 7.88 -14.66 -9.12
C VAL A 137 7.54 -15.90 -9.95
N GLU A 138 6.26 -16.09 -10.29
CA GLU A 138 5.78 -17.28 -10.98
C GLU A 138 6.36 -17.42 -12.39
N ASN A 139 6.48 -16.29 -13.10
CA ASN A 139 6.88 -16.27 -14.51
C ASN A 139 8.40 -16.22 -14.74
N ASN A 140 9.21 -15.93 -13.71
CA ASN A 140 10.65 -15.71 -13.88
C ASN A 140 11.53 -16.61 -13.02
N LEU A 141 10.97 -17.33 -12.04
CA LEU A 141 11.70 -18.27 -11.20
C LEU A 141 11.27 -19.71 -11.52
N ASN A 142 12.20 -20.66 -11.42
CA ASN A 142 11.97 -22.02 -11.91
C ASN A 142 11.65 -23.02 -10.80
N SER A 143 12.26 -22.89 -9.61
CA SER A 143 12.03 -23.83 -8.51
C SER A 143 11.01 -23.29 -7.52
N ASN A 144 10.12 -24.17 -7.04
CA ASN A 144 9.10 -23.82 -6.05
C ASN A 144 9.71 -23.26 -4.76
N ASP A 145 10.84 -23.80 -4.31
CA ASP A 145 11.52 -23.32 -3.11
C ASP A 145 12.01 -21.87 -3.29
N GLN A 146 12.56 -21.55 -4.46
CA GLN A 146 13.01 -20.20 -4.78
C GLN A 146 11.82 -19.25 -4.93
N LYS A 147 10.73 -19.71 -5.56
CA LYS A 147 9.47 -18.93 -5.68
C LYS A 147 8.94 -18.55 -4.31
N ASN A 148 8.77 -19.53 -3.42
CA ASN A 148 8.29 -19.31 -2.06
C ASN A 148 9.21 -18.36 -1.29
N GLN A 149 10.53 -18.60 -1.31
CA GLN A 149 11.48 -17.75 -0.61
C GLN A 149 11.46 -16.30 -1.11
N VAL A 150 11.46 -16.08 -2.43
CA VAL A 150 11.43 -14.73 -2.99
C VAL A 150 10.10 -14.06 -2.68
N PHE A 151 8.98 -14.76 -2.82
CA PHE A 151 7.66 -14.21 -2.54
C PHE A 151 7.49 -13.83 -1.06
N ASP A 152 7.93 -14.67 -0.14
CA ASP A 152 7.89 -14.39 1.31
C ASP A 152 8.74 -13.17 1.67
N PHE A 153 9.96 -13.07 1.13
CA PHE A 153 10.80 -11.89 1.34
C PHE A 153 10.21 -10.63 0.69
N SER A 154 9.55 -10.77 -0.46
CA SER A 154 8.84 -9.65 -1.11
C SER A 154 7.65 -9.19 -0.29
N ASN A 155 6.91 -10.09 0.37
CA ASN A 155 5.85 -9.72 1.31
C ASN A 155 6.37 -8.88 2.47
N ASP A 156 7.50 -9.28 3.06
CA ASP A 156 8.11 -8.55 4.17
C ASP A 156 8.70 -7.20 3.71
N LEU A 157 9.35 -7.15 2.54
CA LEU A 157 9.84 -5.90 1.99
C LEU A 157 8.70 -4.96 1.60
N LEU A 158 7.61 -5.47 1.03
CA LEU A 158 6.47 -4.65 0.64
C LEU A 158 5.83 -3.99 1.87
N VAL A 159 5.77 -4.67 3.01
CA VAL A 159 5.36 -4.05 4.29
C VAL A 159 6.23 -2.83 4.61
N LEU A 160 7.55 -2.94 4.48
CA LEU A 160 8.47 -1.83 4.72
C LEU A 160 8.27 -0.70 3.71
N VAL A 161 8.00 -1.02 2.44
CA VAL A 161 7.69 -0.02 1.41
C VAL A 161 6.43 0.77 1.74
N TYR A 162 5.37 0.12 2.24
CA TYR A 162 4.17 0.82 2.71
C TYR A 162 4.47 1.73 3.92
N LEU A 163 5.32 1.30 4.84
CA LEU A 163 5.74 2.11 5.99
C LEU A 163 6.63 3.30 5.59
N TRP A 164 7.42 3.15 4.54
CA TRP A 164 8.42 4.14 4.14
C TRP A 164 8.03 4.99 2.93
N LYS A 165 6.76 5.00 2.50
CA LYS A 165 6.34 5.77 1.30
C LYS A 165 6.80 7.23 1.33
N ASP A 166 6.67 7.90 2.48
CA ASP A 166 7.15 9.27 2.66
C ASP A 166 8.67 9.39 2.50
N SER A 167 9.42 8.47 3.09
CA SER A 167 10.89 8.45 3.00
C SER A 167 11.36 8.14 1.57
N ILE A 168 10.65 7.25 0.86
CA ILE A 168 10.93 6.92 -0.54
C ILE A 168 10.69 8.16 -1.39
N PHE A 169 9.52 8.81 -1.27
CA PHE A 169 9.18 10.02 -2.02
C PHE A 169 10.20 11.15 -1.78
N ASN A 170 10.53 11.43 -0.52
CA ASN A 170 11.51 12.46 -0.17
C ASN A 170 12.93 12.17 -0.69
N ARG A 171 13.31 10.89 -0.84
CA ARG A 171 14.59 10.52 -1.47
C ARG A 171 14.55 10.67 -2.98
N LEU A 172 13.43 10.33 -3.62
CA LEU A 172 13.23 10.56 -5.06
C LEU A 172 13.33 12.06 -5.39
N LEU A 173 12.67 12.92 -4.61
CA LEU A 173 12.71 14.39 -4.79
C LEU A 173 14.12 15.00 -4.76
N LYS A 174 15.11 14.33 -4.16
CA LYS A 174 16.50 14.78 -4.18
C LYS A 174 17.20 14.53 -5.51
N THR A 175 16.62 13.71 -6.38
CA THR A 175 17.26 13.18 -7.60
C THR A 175 16.47 13.42 -8.87
N MET A 176 15.20 13.79 -8.77
CA MET A 176 14.32 14.01 -9.91
C MET A 176 13.26 15.07 -9.61
N SER A 177 12.49 15.46 -10.64
CA SER A 177 11.44 16.46 -10.48
C SER A 177 10.30 15.95 -9.59
N HIS A 178 9.48 16.89 -9.10
CA HIS A 178 8.31 16.56 -8.30
C HIS A 178 7.29 15.70 -9.08
N GLU A 179 7.07 16.03 -10.36
CA GLU A 179 6.15 15.29 -11.24
C GLU A 179 6.64 13.87 -11.49
N ASP A 180 7.95 13.69 -11.78
CA ASP A 180 8.55 12.37 -11.97
C ASP A 180 8.47 11.53 -10.69
N SER A 181 8.71 12.14 -9.52
CA SER A 181 8.60 11.45 -8.23
C SER A 181 7.19 10.96 -7.96
N ILE A 182 6.16 11.78 -8.28
CA ILE A 182 4.75 11.38 -8.18
C ILE A 182 4.44 10.25 -9.16
N LYS A 183 4.91 10.33 -10.40
CA LYS A 183 4.71 9.30 -11.41
C LYS A 183 5.28 7.95 -10.93
N ILE A 184 6.53 7.95 -10.42
CA ILE A 184 7.18 6.73 -9.92
C ILE A 184 6.41 6.12 -8.75
N ILE A 185 6.06 6.93 -7.75
CA ILE A 185 5.46 6.42 -6.50
C ILE A 185 3.98 6.02 -6.64
N LYS A 186 3.28 6.51 -7.67
CA LYS A 186 1.92 6.08 -8.01
C LYS A 186 1.89 4.86 -8.94
N ASN A 187 2.99 4.57 -9.64
CA ASN A 187 3.05 3.41 -10.52
C ASN A 187 3.19 2.12 -9.69
N GLN A 188 2.08 1.39 -9.57
CA GLN A 188 2.00 0.14 -8.79
C GLN A 188 2.87 -0.97 -9.39
N LYS A 189 2.90 -1.08 -10.72
CA LYS A 189 3.71 -2.08 -11.42
C LYS A 189 5.20 -1.82 -11.22
N LEU A 190 5.63 -0.56 -11.25
CA LEU A 190 7.01 -0.16 -10.95
C LEU A 190 7.40 -0.49 -9.51
N GLN A 191 6.50 -0.26 -8.55
CA GLN A 191 6.70 -0.67 -7.15
C GLN A 191 6.89 -2.18 -7.02
N ALA A 192 6.05 -2.98 -7.69
CA ALA A 192 6.15 -4.44 -7.68
C ALA A 192 7.49 -4.91 -8.26
N VAL A 193 7.86 -4.39 -9.43
CA VAL A 193 9.15 -4.67 -10.08
C VAL A 193 10.33 -4.31 -9.17
N ALA A 194 10.30 -3.13 -8.56
CA ALA A 194 11.38 -2.68 -7.68
C ALA A 194 11.51 -3.55 -6.42
N VAL A 195 10.40 -3.92 -5.79
CA VAL A 195 10.39 -4.85 -4.63
C VAL A 195 10.97 -6.21 -5.04
N PHE A 196 10.51 -6.76 -6.16
CA PHE A 196 11.00 -8.03 -6.68
C PHE A 196 12.52 -8.00 -6.92
N PHE A 197 13.04 -7.00 -7.63
CA PHE A 197 14.48 -6.90 -7.90
C PHE A 197 15.31 -6.64 -6.66
N VAL A 198 14.84 -5.82 -5.72
CA VAL A 198 15.54 -5.63 -4.44
C VAL A 198 15.66 -6.95 -3.69
N VAL A 199 14.61 -7.77 -3.67
CA VAL A 199 14.66 -9.10 -3.03
C VAL A 199 15.61 -10.03 -3.77
N LEU A 200 15.54 -10.12 -5.10
CA LEU A 200 16.47 -10.94 -5.88
C LEU A 200 17.93 -10.57 -5.61
N LYS A 201 18.21 -9.26 -5.47
CA LYS A 201 19.53 -8.75 -5.12
C LYS A 201 19.95 -9.13 -3.70
N ILE A 202 19.06 -9.01 -2.71
CA ILE A 202 19.33 -9.40 -1.32
C ILE A 202 19.64 -10.90 -1.21
N LEU A 203 18.91 -11.73 -1.96
CA LEU A 203 19.08 -13.18 -1.98
C LEU A 203 20.21 -13.65 -2.91
N ASN A 204 21.00 -12.73 -3.48
CA ASN A 204 22.09 -13.02 -4.42
C ASN A 204 21.68 -13.98 -5.56
N ASN A 205 20.51 -13.74 -6.16
CA ASN A 205 20.01 -14.59 -7.24
C ASN A 205 20.96 -14.54 -8.44
N SER A 206 21.48 -15.70 -8.87
CA SER A 206 22.45 -15.79 -9.96
C SER A 206 21.92 -15.33 -11.31
N LYS A 207 20.60 -15.33 -11.50
CA LYS A 207 19.91 -14.89 -12.74
C LYS A 207 19.43 -13.44 -12.69
N TYR A 208 19.83 -12.66 -11.67
CA TYR A 208 19.37 -11.28 -11.50
C TYR A 208 19.46 -10.45 -12.79
N ASN A 209 20.62 -10.43 -13.46
CA ASN A 209 20.83 -9.61 -14.67
C ASN A 209 19.97 -10.09 -15.85
N GLU A 210 19.86 -11.42 -16.04
CA GLU A 210 19.03 -12.02 -17.11
C GLU A 210 17.55 -11.66 -16.92
N ILE A 211 17.04 -11.80 -15.70
CA ILE A 211 15.65 -11.47 -15.37
C ILE A 211 15.41 -9.97 -15.48
N PHE A 212 16.39 -9.16 -15.05
CA PHE A 212 16.32 -7.69 -15.14
C PHE A 212 16.15 -7.24 -16.59
N GLU A 213 17.05 -7.65 -17.47
CA GLU A 213 17.00 -7.30 -18.88
C GLU A 213 15.69 -7.76 -19.54
N LYS A 214 15.26 -9.00 -19.27
CA LYS A 214 14.00 -9.54 -19.79
C LYS A 214 12.80 -8.65 -19.40
N ILE A 215 12.60 -8.41 -18.11
CA ILE A 215 11.43 -7.66 -17.61
C ILE A 215 11.46 -6.21 -18.10
N THR A 216 12.62 -5.54 -18.06
CA THR A 216 12.70 -4.13 -18.50
C THR A 216 12.49 -3.99 -20.01
N ASN A 217 12.87 -4.98 -20.82
CA ASN A 217 12.60 -5.00 -22.24
C ASN A 217 11.12 -5.25 -22.56
N GLU A 218 10.47 -6.17 -21.84
CA GLU A 218 9.04 -6.45 -21.95
C GLU A 218 8.18 -5.25 -21.54
N MET A 219 8.67 -4.42 -20.62
CA MET A 219 7.92 -3.31 -20.03
C MET A 219 8.31 -1.92 -20.52
N LYS A 220 9.17 -1.82 -21.55
CA LYS A 220 9.80 -0.56 -22.01
C LYS A 220 8.81 0.56 -22.37
N GLU A 221 7.57 0.23 -22.72
CA GLU A 221 6.53 1.19 -23.07
C GLU A 221 5.83 1.80 -21.85
N GLU A 222 5.89 1.12 -20.70
CA GLU A 222 5.23 1.53 -19.46
C GLU A 222 6.22 2.05 -18.41
N ILE A 223 7.40 1.44 -18.33
CA ILE A 223 8.41 1.67 -17.30
C ILE A 223 9.81 1.64 -17.94
N THR A 224 10.62 2.64 -17.62
CA THR A 224 12.01 2.70 -18.07
C THR A 224 12.95 1.99 -17.09
N GLU A 225 14.03 1.42 -17.61
CA GLU A 225 15.11 0.83 -16.80
C GLU A 225 15.65 1.81 -15.74
N LYS A 226 15.74 3.09 -16.12
CA LYS A 226 16.17 4.17 -15.23
C LYS A 226 15.24 4.33 -14.03
N GLU A 227 13.92 4.33 -14.23
CA GLU A 227 12.94 4.43 -13.15
C GLU A 227 13.02 3.23 -12.21
N VAL A 228 13.18 2.01 -12.75
CA VAL A 228 13.38 0.79 -11.93
C VAL A 228 14.64 0.90 -11.09
N ASN A 229 15.78 1.22 -11.72
CA ASN A 229 17.06 1.34 -11.02
C ASN A 229 17.02 2.41 -9.92
N GLN A 230 16.37 3.54 -10.17
CA GLN A 230 16.20 4.60 -9.18
C GLN A 230 15.36 4.14 -7.98
N LEU A 231 14.19 3.53 -8.21
CA LEU A 231 13.34 3.08 -7.11
C LEU A 231 14.00 1.93 -6.32
N CYS A 232 14.65 0.98 -7.01
CA CYS A 232 15.45 -0.07 -6.39
C CYS A 232 16.55 0.51 -5.49
N ALA A 233 17.30 1.50 -5.98
CA ALA A 233 18.38 2.12 -5.22
C ALA A 233 17.86 2.85 -3.96
N VAL A 234 16.72 3.54 -4.06
CA VAL A 234 16.08 4.22 -2.92
C VAL A 234 15.63 3.21 -1.87
N ILE A 235 14.89 2.17 -2.27
CA ILE A 235 14.40 1.12 -1.36
C ILE A 235 15.58 0.40 -0.71
N PHE A 236 16.56 -0.04 -1.49
CA PHE A 236 17.74 -0.74 -0.98
C PHE A 236 18.56 0.14 -0.01
N GLY A 237 18.73 1.43 -0.32
CA GLY A 237 19.40 2.38 0.57
C GLY A 237 18.65 2.65 1.88
N LEU A 238 17.32 2.51 1.91
CA LEU A 238 16.55 2.57 3.16
C LEU A 238 16.76 1.32 4.02
N ILE A 239 16.85 0.13 3.40
CA ILE A 239 17.15 -1.11 4.12
C ILE A 239 18.53 -1.04 4.78
N GLN A 240 19.54 -0.55 4.04
CA GLN A 240 20.91 -0.44 4.57
C GLN A 240 21.01 0.52 5.75
N ASN A 241 20.34 1.68 5.69
CA ASN A 241 20.40 2.67 6.75
C ASN A 241 19.70 2.22 8.05
N ASN A 242 18.66 1.39 7.94
CA ASN A 242 17.93 0.87 9.11
C ASN A 242 18.60 -0.35 9.77
N LYS A 243 19.66 -0.92 9.18
CA LYS A 243 20.50 -1.94 9.85
C LYS A 243 21.54 -1.33 10.79
N SER A 244 21.78 -0.03 10.66
CA SER A 244 22.85 0.71 11.34
C SER A 244 22.36 1.54 12.54
N ALA A 245 21.06 1.48 12.83
CA ALA A 245 20.39 2.16 13.94
C ALA A 245 19.84 1.11 14.92
#